data_AF-A0A960SCU0-F1
#
_entry.id   AF-A0A960SCU0-F1
#
_cell.length_a   1.000
_cell.length_b   1.000
_cell.length_c   1.000
_cell.angle_alpha   90.00
_cell.angle_beta   90.00
_cell.angle_gamma   90.00
#
_symmetry.space_group_name_H-M   'P 1'
#
loop_
_entity.id
_entity.type
_entity.pdbx_description
1 polymer ?
#
loop_
_entity_poly.entity_id
_entity_poly.type
_entity_poly.pdbx_seq_one_letter_code
_entity_poly.pdbx_strand_id
1 'polypeptide(L)'
;MTANQALEEALCFGWIDGQIQSLGAEKYLKRFTPRRKDSVWSERNRKIAQKLTEEGVMTNAGRRAIVQAQTLGKWNLPRKEPISEAQIEILVAALSGTEKALSNYLKMSPSARKTYAGYYLEAKQEDTRKKRLGRIIERLNENRKPM
;
A
#
# COMPACT_ATOMS: atom_id res chain seq x y z
N MET A 1 2.50 -5.61 -26.79
CA MET A 1 3.18 -5.08 -25.59
C MET A 1 2.44 -5.56 -24.35
N THR A 2 3.11 -6.24 -23.43
CA THR A 2 2.52 -6.72 -22.17
C THR A 2 2.53 -5.63 -21.09
N ALA A 3 1.74 -5.81 -20.03
CA ALA A 3 1.71 -4.88 -18.90
C ALA A 3 3.07 -4.75 -18.17
N ASN A 4 3.93 -5.78 -18.29
CA ASN A 4 5.28 -5.78 -17.75
C ASN A 4 6.25 -5.01 -18.66
N GLN A 5 6.18 -5.22 -19.98
CA GLN A 5 6.98 -4.45 -20.94
C GLN A 5 6.68 -2.95 -20.84
N ALA A 6 5.40 -2.59 -20.72
CA ALA A 6 5.01 -1.18 -20.50
C ALA A 6 5.53 -0.61 -19.17
N LEU A 7 5.65 -1.44 -18.12
CA LEU A 7 6.25 -1.02 -16.85
C LEU A 7 7.76 -0.84 -16.96
N GLU A 8 8.47 -1.73 -17.64
CA GLU A 8 9.91 -1.61 -17.90
C GLU A 8 10.22 -0.30 -18.62
N GLU A 9 9.47 -0.01 -19.70
CA GLU A 9 9.59 1.24 -20.43
C GLU A 9 9.27 2.45 -19.52
N ALA A 10 8.18 2.39 -18.75
CA ALA A 10 7.84 3.47 -17.82
C ALA A 10 8.97 3.74 -16.80
N LEU A 11 9.60 2.70 -16.28
CA LEU A 11 10.73 2.83 -15.35
C LEU A 11 11.94 3.50 -16.00
N CYS A 12 12.21 3.24 -17.29
CA CYS A 12 13.24 3.93 -18.05
C CYS A 12 13.05 5.46 -18.05
N PHE A 13 11.82 5.95 -17.97
CA PHE A 13 11.48 7.38 -17.91
C PHE A 13 11.22 7.91 -16.49
N GLY A 14 11.40 7.08 -15.45
CA GLY A 14 11.13 7.47 -14.07
C GLY A 14 9.65 7.49 -13.70
N TRP A 15 8.82 6.74 -14.44
CA TRP A 15 7.39 6.60 -14.23
C TRP A 15 7.07 5.27 -13.55
N ILE A 16 5.82 5.12 -13.10
CA ILE A 16 5.29 3.88 -12.53
C ILE A 16 3.84 3.67 -12.96
N ASP A 17 3.40 2.42 -12.95
CA ASP A 17 2.00 2.06 -13.13
C ASP A 17 1.16 2.29 -11.86
N GLY A 18 -0.12 2.60 -12.08
CA GLY A 18 -1.14 2.68 -11.06
C GLY A 18 -2.03 1.45 -11.02
N GLN A 19 -3.16 1.59 -10.34
CA GLN A 19 -4.20 0.57 -10.32
C GLN A 19 -4.75 0.32 -11.73
N ILE A 20 -5.08 -0.95 -11.97
CA ILE A 20 -5.77 -1.39 -13.17
C ILE A 20 -7.28 -1.20 -12.95
N GLN A 21 -7.95 -0.59 -13.92
CA GLN A 21 -9.41 -0.50 -13.96
C GLN A 21 -9.92 -1.41 -15.07
N SER A 22 -10.73 -2.41 -14.72
CA SER A 22 -11.39 -3.26 -15.72
C SER A 22 -12.40 -2.43 -16.52
N LEU A 23 -12.46 -2.68 -17.84
CA LEU A 23 -13.47 -2.18 -18.77
C LEU A 23 -14.31 -3.34 -19.32
N GLY A 24 -14.53 -4.38 -18.51
CA GLY A 24 -15.19 -5.63 -18.90
C GLY A 24 -14.22 -6.82 -18.96
N ALA A 25 -14.65 -7.89 -19.62
CA ALA A 25 -13.92 -9.16 -19.64
C ALA A 25 -12.58 -9.09 -20.40
N GLU A 26 -12.53 -8.32 -21.48
CA GLU A 26 -11.43 -8.36 -22.45
C GLU A 26 -10.46 -7.16 -22.36
N LYS A 27 -10.82 -6.12 -21.60
CA LYS A 27 -10.11 -4.83 -21.63
C LYS A 27 -9.92 -4.23 -20.25
N TYR A 28 -8.84 -3.49 -20.09
CA TYR A 28 -8.55 -2.72 -18.89
C TYR A 28 -7.81 -1.43 -19.21
N LEU A 29 -7.93 -0.45 -18.32
CA LEU A 29 -7.12 0.76 -18.31
C LEU A 29 -6.02 0.61 -17.27
N LYS A 30 -4.81 1.01 -17.65
CA LYS A 30 -3.66 1.06 -16.76
C LYS A 30 -3.03 2.43 -16.88
N ARG A 31 -3.08 3.19 -15.79
CA ARG A 31 -2.50 4.54 -15.73
C ARG A 31 -1.01 4.44 -15.46
N PHE A 32 -0.22 5.27 -16.14
CA PHE A 32 1.19 5.50 -15.83
C PHE A 32 1.39 6.96 -15.43
N THR A 33 2.22 7.19 -14.42
CA THR A 33 2.50 8.53 -13.90
C THR A 33 3.96 8.67 -13.51
N PRO A 34 4.54 9.88 -13.61
CA PRO A 34 5.85 10.18 -13.02
C PRO A 34 5.89 9.80 -11.54
N ARG A 35 7.00 9.20 -11.09
CA ARG A 35 7.19 8.88 -9.67
C ARG A 35 7.28 10.18 -8.86
N ARG A 36 6.57 10.23 -7.74
CA ARG A 36 6.68 11.35 -6.78
C ARG A 36 7.93 11.15 -5.91
N LYS A 37 8.46 12.25 -5.35
CA LYS A 37 9.64 12.26 -4.47
C LYS A 37 9.55 11.28 -3.29
N ASP A 38 8.35 11.06 -2.77
CA ASP A 38 8.05 10.21 -1.61
C ASP A 38 7.64 8.78 -1.99
N SER A 39 7.58 8.46 -3.28
CA SER A 39 7.11 7.17 -3.76
C SER A 39 8.09 6.05 -3.42
N VAL A 40 7.64 5.09 -2.62
CA VAL A 40 8.40 3.89 -2.24
C VAL A 40 8.73 3.06 -3.48
N TRP A 41 9.97 2.55 -3.56
CA TRP A 41 10.37 1.59 -4.58
C TRP A 41 10.20 0.16 -4.06
N SER A 42 9.32 -0.61 -4.71
CA SER A 42 9.19 -2.04 -4.41
C SER A 42 10.45 -2.78 -4.81
N GLU A 43 10.75 -3.89 -4.13
CA GLU A 43 11.91 -4.73 -4.46
C GLU A 43 11.92 -5.15 -5.94
N ARG A 44 10.74 -5.53 -6.47
CA ARG A 44 10.57 -5.87 -7.88
C ARG A 44 10.97 -4.71 -8.81
N ASN A 45 10.49 -3.50 -8.55
CA ASN A 45 10.79 -2.36 -9.42
C ASN A 45 12.26 -1.93 -9.30
N ARG A 46 12.90 -2.12 -8.14
CA ARG A 46 14.35 -1.90 -7.98
C ARG A 46 15.15 -2.86 -8.84
N LYS A 47 14.81 -4.16 -8.79
CA LYS A 47 15.45 -5.20 -9.61
C LYS A 47 15.32 -4.91 -11.11
N ILE A 48 14.12 -4.52 -11.55
CA ILE A 48 13.87 -4.13 -12.95
C ILE A 48 14.69 -2.90 -13.32
N ALA A 49 14.67 -1.84 -12.51
CA ALA A 49 15.42 -0.62 -12.81
C ALA A 49 16.95 -0.83 -12.79
N GLN A 50 17.47 -1.72 -11.94
CA GLN A 50 18.87 -2.14 -11.95
C GLN A 50 19.22 -2.83 -13.26
N LYS A 51 18.45 -3.86 -13.64
CA LYS A 51 18.60 -4.56 -14.92
C LYS A 51 18.60 -3.59 -16.11
N LEU A 52 17.61 -2.69 -16.20
CA LEU A 52 17.50 -1.70 -17.28
C LEU A 52 18.67 -0.69 -17.29
N THR A 53 19.28 -0.44 -16.12
CA THR A 53 20.47 0.41 -16.01
C THR A 53 21.71 -0.33 -16.52
N GLU A 54 21.86 -1.61 -16.17
CA GLU A 54 22.94 -2.49 -16.63
C GLU A 54 22.87 -2.73 -18.14
N GLU A 55 21.68 -2.87 -18.69
CA GLU A 55 21.42 -3.00 -20.14
C GLU A 55 21.63 -1.69 -20.92
N GLY A 56 21.87 -0.56 -20.24
CA GLY A 56 22.13 0.73 -20.88
C GLY A 56 20.90 1.44 -21.45
N VAL A 57 19.70 0.85 -21.34
CA VAL A 57 18.44 1.40 -21.90
C VAL A 57 17.78 2.45 -21.00
N MET A 58 18.25 2.61 -19.76
CA MET A 58 17.74 3.60 -18.81
C MET A 58 17.98 5.05 -19.30
N THR A 59 16.93 5.87 -19.35
CA THR A 59 17.07 7.29 -19.74
C THR A 59 17.56 8.16 -18.57
N ASN A 60 17.97 9.40 -18.88
CA ASN A 60 18.32 10.40 -17.86
C ASN A 60 17.17 10.68 -16.88
N ALA A 61 15.91 10.59 -17.32
CA ALA A 61 14.76 10.80 -16.44
C ALA A 61 14.63 9.67 -15.41
N GLY A 62 14.79 8.41 -15.84
CA GLY A 62 14.79 7.27 -14.93
C GLY A 62 15.97 7.29 -13.95
N ARG A 63 17.19 7.61 -14.41
CA ARG A 63 18.37 7.77 -13.54
C ARG A 63 18.14 8.83 -12.46
N ARG A 64 17.58 9.98 -12.81
CA ARG A 64 17.22 11.02 -11.83
C ARG A 64 16.22 10.52 -10.79
N ALA A 65 15.22 9.74 -11.20
CA ALA A 65 14.25 9.16 -10.27
C ALA A 65 14.90 8.16 -9.29
N ILE A 66 15.86 7.35 -9.76
CA ILE A 66 16.65 6.43 -8.93
C ILE A 66 17.48 7.22 -7.91
N VAL A 67 18.27 8.20 -8.37
CA VAL A 67 19.13 9.03 -7.51
C VAL A 67 18.30 9.79 -6.48
N GLN A 68 17.17 10.36 -6.87
CA GLN A 68 16.26 11.03 -5.95
C GLN A 68 15.75 10.08 -4.87
N ALA A 69 15.34 8.86 -5.24
CA ALA A 69 14.88 7.87 -4.28
C ALA A 69 16.00 7.39 -3.33
N GLN A 70 17.24 7.26 -3.82
CA GLN A 70 18.40 6.92 -3.00
C GLN A 70 18.71 8.03 -1.99
N THR A 71 18.77 9.28 -2.45
CA THR A 71 19.03 10.47 -1.62
C THR A 71 17.98 10.62 -0.51
N LEU A 72 16.72 10.36 -0.82
CA LEU A 72 15.62 10.46 0.14
C LEU A 72 15.42 9.19 0.99
N GLY A 73 16.31 8.19 0.88
CA GLY A 73 16.20 6.92 1.59
C GLY A 73 14.97 6.08 1.21
N LYS A 74 14.32 6.39 0.08
CA LYS A 74 13.14 5.67 -0.45
C LYS A 74 13.48 4.48 -1.33
N TRP A 75 14.74 4.40 -1.76
CA TRP A 75 15.24 3.30 -2.56
C TRP A 75 15.22 2.00 -1.76
N ASN A 76 15.97 1.88 -0.66
CA ASN A 76 16.10 0.63 0.10
C ASN A 76 15.14 0.51 1.28
N LEU A 77 13.91 1.00 1.16
CA LEU A 77 12.92 0.80 2.21
C LEU A 77 12.58 -0.68 2.37
N PRO A 78 12.59 -1.21 3.61
CA PRO A 78 12.11 -2.56 3.86
C PRO A 78 10.62 -2.64 3.54
N ARG A 79 10.18 -3.82 3.11
CA ARG A 79 8.75 -4.09 2.98
C ARG A 79 8.12 -3.90 4.36
N LYS A 80 7.03 -3.14 4.44
CA LYS A 80 6.27 -3.03 5.68
C LYS A 80 5.70 -4.42 5.98
N GLU A 81 6.02 -4.96 7.15
CA GLU A 81 5.52 -6.25 7.56
C GLU A 81 3.99 -6.24 7.58
N PRO A 82 3.33 -7.30 7.07
CA PRO A 82 1.90 -7.43 7.21
C PRO A 82 1.49 -7.40 8.69
N ILE A 83 0.28 -6.90 8.95
CA ILE A 83 -0.30 -6.98 10.30
C ILE A 83 -0.39 -8.45 10.72
N SER A 84 0.23 -8.77 11.87
CA SER A 84 0.26 -10.12 12.45
C SER A 84 -1.05 -10.46 13.14
N GLU A 85 -1.29 -11.75 13.41
CA GLU A 85 -2.47 -12.18 14.18
C GLU A 85 -2.45 -11.58 15.60
N ALA A 86 -1.28 -11.53 16.26
CA ALA A 86 -1.15 -10.87 17.56
C ALA A 86 -1.54 -9.38 17.52
N GLN A 87 -1.27 -8.69 16.41
CA GLN A 87 -1.69 -7.30 16.22
C GLN A 87 -3.18 -7.15 15.96
N ILE A 88 -3.82 -8.14 15.33
CA ILE A 88 -5.28 -8.20 15.20
C ILE A 88 -5.91 -8.36 16.59
N GLU A 89 -5.36 -9.23 17.43
CA GLU A 89 -5.85 -9.45 18.80
C GLU A 89 -5.81 -8.18 19.65
N ILE A 90 -4.83 -7.29 19.44
CA ILE A 90 -4.79 -5.97 20.12
C ILE A 90 -6.05 -5.15 19.80
N LEU A 91 -6.52 -5.15 18.55
CA LEU A 91 -7.75 -4.45 18.19
C LEU A 91 -8.99 -5.19 18.70
N VAL A 92 -9.00 -6.53 18.69
CA VAL A 92 -10.09 -7.33 19.29
C VAL A 92 -10.29 -6.97 20.76
N ALA A 93 -9.20 -6.90 21.53
CA ALA A 93 -9.24 -6.50 22.94
C ALA A 93 -9.72 -5.05 23.12
N ALA A 94 -9.32 -4.14 22.23
CA ALA A 94 -9.78 -2.75 22.26
C ALA A 94 -11.28 -2.59 21.91
N LEU A 95 -11.88 -3.57 21.22
CA LEU A 95 -13.31 -3.61 20.91
C LEU A 95 -14.14 -4.34 21.98
N SER A 96 -13.50 -4.93 23.00
CA SER A 96 -14.21 -5.55 24.13
C SER A 96 -15.11 -4.53 24.83
N GLY A 97 -16.39 -4.86 25.02
CA GLY A 97 -17.43 -3.94 25.49
C GLY A 97 -18.23 -3.25 24.37
N THR A 98 -17.97 -3.59 23.10
CA THR A 98 -18.80 -3.19 21.96
C THR A 98 -19.23 -4.43 21.15
N GLU A 99 -20.19 -5.19 21.67
CA GLU A 99 -20.54 -6.53 21.18
C GLU A 99 -20.90 -6.55 19.70
N LYS A 100 -21.69 -5.55 19.25
CA LYS A 100 -22.08 -5.42 17.84
C LYS A 100 -20.88 -5.16 16.93
N ALA A 101 -20.03 -4.20 17.30
CA ALA A 101 -18.84 -3.85 16.51
C ALA A 101 -17.85 -5.02 16.45
N LEU A 102 -17.62 -5.68 17.59
CA LEU A 102 -16.75 -6.85 17.69
C LEU A 102 -17.28 -8.01 16.83
N SER A 103 -18.57 -8.33 16.93
CA SER A 103 -19.19 -9.41 16.12
C SER A 103 -19.05 -9.14 14.62
N ASN A 104 -19.31 -7.90 14.19
CA ASN A 104 -19.17 -7.52 12.79
C ASN A 104 -17.71 -7.58 12.33
N TYR A 105 -16.77 -7.11 13.16
CA TYR A 105 -15.34 -7.17 12.88
C TYR A 105 -14.84 -8.60 12.65
N LEU A 106 -15.22 -9.53 13.54
CA LEU A 106 -14.80 -10.93 13.44
C LEU A 106 -15.34 -11.64 12.20
N LYS A 107 -16.50 -11.22 11.69
CA LYS A 107 -17.10 -11.74 10.44
C LYS A 107 -16.46 -11.16 9.16
N MET A 108 -15.59 -10.15 9.28
CA MET A 108 -14.95 -9.55 8.10
C MET A 108 -13.86 -10.44 7.50
N SER A 109 -13.55 -10.19 6.23
CA SER A 109 -12.44 -10.87 5.54
C SER A 109 -11.09 -10.61 6.24
N PRO A 110 -10.11 -11.52 6.14
CA PRO A 110 -8.80 -11.35 6.75
C PRO A 110 -8.10 -10.03 6.37
N SER A 111 -8.26 -9.59 5.12
CA SER A 111 -7.71 -8.32 4.63
C SER A 111 -8.35 -7.13 5.34
N ALA A 112 -9.68 -7.11 5.48
CA ALA A 112 -10.37 -6.03 6.16
C ALA A 112 -10.01 -5.94 7.65
N ARG A 113 -9.88 -7.09 8.33
CA ARG A 113 -9.45 -7.15 9.72
C ARG A 113 -8.04 -6.56 9.90
N LYS A 114 -7.10 -6.93 9.01
CA LYS A 114 -5.74 -6.38 8.98
C LYS A 114 -5.70 -4.88 8.72
N THR A 115 -6.52 -4.37 7.80
CA THR A 115 -6.57 -2.93 7.50
C THR A 115 -7.06 -2.11 8.71
N TYR A 116 -8.12 -2.56 9.38
CA TYR A 116 -8.60 -1.89 10.59
C TYR A 116 -7.57 -1.95 11.73
N ALA A 117 -6.96 -3.11 11.97
CA ALA A 117 -5.91 -3.27 12.97
C ALA A 117 -4.69 -2.38 12.67
N GLY A 118 -4.27 -2.32 11.40
CA GLY A 118 -3.22 -1.42 10.94
C GLY A 118 -3.57 0.05 11.18
N TYR A 119 -4.77 0.49 10.82
CA TYR A 119 -5.24 1.86 11.07
C TYR A 119 -5.24 2.20 12.57
N TYR A 120 -5.65 1.27 13.43
CA TYR A 120 -5.60 1.47 14.88
C TYR A 120 -4.15 1.59 15.41
N LEU A 121 -3.27 0.69 14.99
CA LEU A 121 -1.88 0.60 15.49
C LEU A 121 -0.95 1.69 14.95
N GLU A 122 -1.23 2.23 13.76
CA GLU A 122 -0.47 3.33 13.19
C GLU A 122 -0.58 4.63 14.00
N ALA A 123 -1.60 4.78 14.84
CA ALA A 123 -1.69 5.89 15.78
C ALA A 123 -0.66 5.72 16.90
N LYS A 124 0.39 6.55 16.85
CA LYS A 124 1.45 6.59 17.88
C LYS A 124 0.99 7.22 19.20
N GLN A 125 0.14 8.26 19.11
CA GLN A 125 -0.38 8.99 20.26
C GLN A 125 -1.68 8.38 20.78
N GLU A 126 -1.83 8.28 22.09
CA GLU A 126 -2.98 7.65 22.72
C GLU A 126 -4.31 8.36 22.36
N ASP A 127 -4.33 9.69 22.38
CA ASP A 127 -5.52 10.46 21.99
C ASP A 127 -5.95 10.20 20.55
N THR A 128 -4.97 10.04 19.64
CA THR A 128 -5.25 9.69 18.25
C THR A 128 -5.80 8.27 18.16
N ARG A 129 -5.26 7.34 18.96
CA ARG A 129 -5.72 5.95 19.01
C ARG A 129 -7.16 5.86 19.51
N LYS A 130 -7.53 6.59 20.56
CA LYS A 130 -8.92 6.70 21.07
C LYS A 130 -9.87 7.25 20.00
N LYS A 131 -9.49 8.34 19.32
CA LYS A 131 -10.30 8.90 18.21
C LYS A 131 -10.49 7.91 17.05
N ARG A 132 -9.44 7.18 16.68
CA ARG A 132 -9.53 6.13 15.65
C ARG A 132 -10.42 4.98 16.09
N LEU A 133 -10.31 4.53 17.35
CA LEU A 133 -11.16 3.47 17.89
C LEU A 133 -12.65 3.83 17.82
N GLY A 134 -13.01 5.05 18.22
CA GLY A 134 -14.39 5.53 18.10
C GLY A 134 -14.92 5.47 16.66
N ARG A 135 -14.12 5.93 15.69
CA ARG A 135 -14.47 5.83 14.25
C ARG A 135 -14.57 4.39 13.76
N ILE A 136 -13.71 3.50 14.24
CA ILE A 136 -13.76 2.08 13.91
C ILE A 136 -15.07 1.48 14.43
N ILE A 137 -15.43 1.72 15.69
CA ILE A 137 -16.66 1.24 16.31
C ILE A 137 -17.90 1.73 15.54
N GLU A 138 -17.96 3.03 15.22
CA GLU A 138 -19.05 3.62 14.43
C GLU A 138 -19.25 2.89 13.11
N ARG A 139 -18.17 2.72 12.32
CA ARG A 139 -18.24 2.02 11.03
C ARG A 139 -18.59 0.55 11.17
N LEU A 140 -18.05 -0.13 12.18
CA LEU A 140 -18.34 -1.54 12.43
C LEU A 140 -19.78 -1.75 12.87
N ASN A 141 -20.36 -0.82 13.64
CA ASN A 141 -21.78 -0.86 13.99
C ASN A 141 -22.71 -0.75 12.76
N GLU A 142 -22.24 -0.10 11.71
CA GLU A 142 -22.88 -0.01 10.38
C GLU A 142 -22.42 -1.12 9.42
N ASN A 143 -21.60 -2.07 9.87
CA ASN A 143 -21.01 -3.16 9.08
C ASN A 143 -20.23 -2.68 7.84
N ARG A 144 -19.60 -1.51 7.91
CA ARG A 144 -18.84 -0.91 6.82
C ARG A 144 -17.41 -1.43 6.77
N LYS A 145 -16.90 -1.68 5.56
CA LYS A 145 -15.50 -2.05 5.31
C LYS A 145 -14.53 -0.91 5.71
N PRO A 146 -13.24 -1.22 5.94
CA PRO A 146 -12.23 -0.19 6.20
C PRO A 146 -12.15 0.85 5.08
N MET A 147 -11.71 2.06 5.42
CA MET A 147 -11.46 3.17 4.48
C MET A 147 -10.13 3.01 3.75
#